data_AF-A0AA42CBC2-F1
#
_entry.id   AF-A0AA42CBC2-F1
#
_cell.length_a   1.000
_cell.length_b   1.000
_cell.length_c   1.000
_cell.angle_alpha   90.00
_cell.angle_beta   90.00
_cell.angle_gamma   90.00
#
_symmetry.space_group_name_H-M   'P 1'
#
loop_
_entity.id
_entity.type
_entity.pdbx_description
1 polymer ?
#
loop_
_entity_poly.entity_id
_entity_poly.type
_entity_poly.pdbx_seq_one_letter_code
_entity_poly.pdbx_strand_id
1 'polypeptide(L)'
;MARRKQYKILARQTAIYKTIVSELQKNPELADYDMDTIEISVKKKITPRIQNVDKAIRNLTTYLAVNKEYIKTFNGETIVSKKEIAKMLKISRPTLDKWIREKFITPVQSEALSKTETFPPDLILKQLQKQKNKK
;
A
#
# COMPACT_ATOMS: atom_id res chain seq x y z
N MET A 1 1.35 16.84 7.64
CA MET A 1 0.49 15.86 6.93
C MET A 1 -0.94 16.39 6.93
N ALA A 2 -1.64 16.40 5.79
CA ALA A 2 -3.04 16.83 5.76
C ALA A 2 -3.93 15.86 6.55
N ARG A 3 -4.79 16.41 7.43
CA ARG A 3 -5.69 15.60 8.26
C ARG A 3 -6.65 14.82 7.35
N ARG A 4 -6.72 13.51 7.53
CA ARG A 4 -7.67 12.65 6.81
C ARG A 4 -9.09 13.17 7.07
N LYS A 5 -9.86 13.41 6.00
CA LYS A 5 -11.27 13.82 6.14
C LYS A 5 -11.99 12.77 7.01
N GLN A 6 -12.66 13.25 8.04
CA GLN A 6 -13.43 12.44 8.96
C GLN A 6 -14.85 12.99 9.00
N TYR A 7 -15.80 12.08 9.06
CA TYR A 7 -17.19 12.41 9.36
C TYR A 7 -17.41 12.10 10.83
N LYS A 8 -17.97 13.05 11.56
CA LYS A 8 -18.27 12.93 12.99
C LYS A 8 -19.77 12.99 13.17
N ILE A 9 -20.31 12.09 13.97
CA ILE A 9 -21.70 12.14 14.45
C ILE A 9 -21.71 11.91 15.95
N LEU A 10 -22.70 12.48 16.61
CA LEU A 10 -22.95 12.17 18.02
C LEU A 10 -23.62 10.79 18.10
N ALA A 11 -23.14 9.92 18.98
CA ALA A 11 -23.73 8.59 19.13
C ALA A 11 -25.21 8.64 19.53
N ARG A 12 -25.62 9.69 20.26
CA ARG A 12 -27.01 9.99 20.61
C ARG A 12 -27.97 10.09 19.42
N GLN A 13 -27.45 10.43 18.23
CA GLN A 13 -28.24 10.52 17.00
C GLN A 13 -28.49 9.15 16.36
N THR A 14 -27.93 8.07 16.92
CA THR A 14 -28.07 6.71 16.42
C THR A 14 -29.09 5.92 17.25
N ALA A 15 -29.88 5.06 16.61
CA ALA A 15 -30.84 4.19 17.30
C ALA A 15 -30.20 3.19 18.27
N ILE A 16 -28.89 2.96 18.13
CA ILE A 16 -28.08 2.02 18.94
C ILE A 16 -27.39 2.67 20.14
N TYR A 17 -27.63 3.97 20.40
CA TYR A 17 -26.98 4.71 21.49
C TYR A 17 -27.07 3.99 22.84
N LYS A 18 -28.27 3.51 23.21
CA LYS A 18 -28.49 2.81 24.48
C LYS A 18 -27.63 1.56 24.61
N THR A 19 -27.51 0.79 23.53
CA THR A 19 -26.66 -0.42 23.49
C THR A 19 -25.20 -0.07 23.67
N ILE A 20 -24.72 0.98 22.99
CA ILE A 20 -23.33 1.45 23.09
C ILE A 20 -23.03 1.89 24.53
N VAL A 21 -23.91 2.67 25.15
CA VAL A 21 -23.73 3.13 26.54
C VAL A 21 -23.69 1.95 27.51
N SER A 22 -24.60 0.98 27.37
CA SER A 22 -24.62 -0.22 28.23
C SER A 22 -23.39 -1.12 28.08
N GLU A 23 -22.75 -1.15 26.90
CA GLU A 23 -21.46 -1.83 26.72
C GLU A 23 -20.31 -1.05 27.35
N LEU A 24 -20.26 0.27 27.16
CA LEU A 24 -19.19 1.11 27.68
C LEU A 24 -19.21 1.20 29.22
N GLN A 25 -20.40 1.17 29.84
CA GLN A 25 -20.57 1.16 31.30
C GLN A 25 -20.04 -0.11 31.99
N LYS A 26 -19.88 -1.22 31.26
CA LYS A 26 -19.27 -2.43 31.81
C LYS A 26 -17.76 -2.30 31.99
N ASN A 27 -17.16 -1.28 31.38
CA ASN A 27 -15.73 -1.06 31.40
C ASN A 27 -15.36 -0.13 32.58
N PRO A 28 -14.64 -0.62 33.61
CA PRO A 28 -14.35 0.17 34.82
C PRO A 28 -13.48 1.39 34.54
N GLU A 29 -12.69 1.38 33.47
CA GLU A 29 -11.87 2.53 33.05
C GLU A 29 -12.70 3.73 32.56
N LEU A 30 -13.97 3.51 32.23
CA LEU A 30 -14.86 4.55 31.73
C LEU A 30 -15.84 5.09 32.79
N ALA A 31 -15.70 4.67 34.06
CA ALA A 31 -16.62 5.04 35.14
C ALA A 31 -16.67 6.56 35.41
N ASP A 32 -15.57 7.27 35.22
CA ASP A 32 -15.45 8.72 35.43
C ASP A 32 -15.70 9.55 34.15
N TYR A 33 -16.05 8.90 33.03
CA TYR A 33 -16.21 9.58 31.74
C TYR A 33 -17.68 9.90 31.43
N ASP A 34 -17.89 11.05 30.79
CA ASP A 34 -19.22 11.49 30.39
C ASP A 34 -19.72 10.72 29.15
N MET A 35 -20.65 9.79 29.40
CA MET A 35 -21.31 8.95 28.39
C MET A 35 -22.23 9.75 27.45
N ASP A 36 -22.55 11.00 27.78
CA ASP A 36 -23.42 11.85 26.98
C ASP A 36 -22.70 12.55 25.82
N THR A 37 -21.37 12.49 25.79
CA THR A 37 -20.53 13.15 24.80
C THR A 37 -19.89 12.18 23.79
N ILE A 38 -20.39 10.95 23.70
CA ILE A 38 -19.83 9.92 22.80
C ILE A 38 -19.91 10.38 21.34
N GLU A 39 -18.74 10.54 20.71
CA GLU A 39 -18.60 10.83 19.29
C GLU A 39 -18.23 9.56 18.50
N ILE A 40 -18.99 9.25 17.46
CA ILE A 40 -18.63 8.23 16.48
C ILE A 40 -17.95 8.95 15.31
N SER A 41 -16.70 8.56 15.02
CA SER A 41 -15.93 9.12 13.91
C SER A 41 -15.64 8.06 12.85
N VAL A 42 -15.99 8.36 11.60
CA VAL A 42 -15.69 7.51 10.44
C VAL A 42 -14.67 8.24 9.57
N LYS A 43 -13.50 7.62 9.39
CA LYS A 43 -12.41 8.19 8.58
C LYS A 43 -12.61 7.80 7.11
N LYS A 44 -12.64 8.79 6.19
CA LYS A 44 -12.83 8.55 4.74
C LYS A 44 -11.82 7.52 4.21
N LYS A 45 -12.24 6.44 3.58
CA LYS A 45 -11.31 5.43 3.00
C LYS A 45 -10.28 6.13 2.10
N ILE A 46 -9.00 5.97 2.42
CA ILE A 46 -7.93 6.43 1.52
C ILE A 46 -7.78 5.33 0.49
N THR A 47 -8.07 5.64 -0.77
CA THR A 47 -7.60 4.80 -1.87
C THR A 47 -6.10 5.00 -1.95
N PRO A 48 -5.30 3.96 -1.64
CA PRO A 48 -3.87 4.09 -1.75
C PRO A 48 -3.57 4.38 -3.22
N ARG A 49 -2.66 5.31 -3.48
CA ARG A 49 -2.20 5.62 -4.83
C ARG A 49 -0.70 5.80 -4.82
N ILE A 50 -0.06 5.33 -5.88
CA ILE A 50 1.35 5.60 -6.12
C ILE A 50 1.49 7.08 -6.52
N GLN A 51 2.29 7.82 -5.77
CA GLN A 51 2.73 9.16 -6.18
C GLN A 51 3.79 9.01 -7.28
N ASN A 52 3.69 9.82 -8.34
CA ASN A 52 4.67 9.88 -9.43
C ASN A 52 4.90 8.55 -10.18
N VAL A 53 3.84 7.77 -10.43
CA VAL A 53 3.89 6.53 -11.24
C VAL A 53 4.63 6.76 -12.56
N ASP A 54 4.35 7.88 -13.24
CA ASP A 54 4.99 8.22 -14.52
C ASP A 54 6.51 8.30 -14.42
N LYS A 55 7.04 8.84 -13.32
CA LYS A 55 8.49 8.91 -13.07
C LYS A 55 9.07 7.52 -12.86
N ALA A 56 8.38 6.68 -12.09
CA ALA A 56 8.80 5.30 -11.84
C ALA A 56 8.81 4.46 -13.12
N ILE A 57 7.78 4.59 -13.97
CA ILE A 57 7.70 3.94 -15.28
C ILE A 57 8.86 4.41 -16.16
N ARG A 58 9.06 5.73 -16.31
CA ARG A 58 10.16 6.27 -17.12
C ARG A 58 11.52 5.77 -16.66
N ASN A 59 11.80 5.80 -15.36
CA ASN A 59 13.06 5.31 -14.81
C ASN A 59 13.29 3.84 -15.14
N LEU A 60 12.26 2.99 -14.97
CA LEU A 60 12.36 1.57 -15.26
C LEU A 60 12.54 1.31 -16.75
N THR A 61 11.81 2.01 -17.62
CA THR A 61 11.97 1.90 -19.08
C THR A 61 13.36 2.33 -19.54
N THR A 62 13.88 3.45 -19.04
CA THR A 62 15.24 3.89 -19.36
C THR A 62 16.28 2.90 -18.85
N TYR A 63 16.10 2.36 -17.64
CA TYR A 63 17.01 1.35 -17.10
C TYR A 63 17.02 0.09 -17.96
N LEU A 64 15.85 -0.40 -18.36
CA LEU A 64 15.72 -1.54 -19.27
C LEU A 64 16.37 -1.28 -20.63
N ALA A 65 16.23 -0.08 -21.19
CA ALA A 65 16.83 0.28 -22.47
C ALA A 65 18.36 0.35 -22.41
N VAL A 66 18.93 0.87 -21.33
CA VAL A 66 20.39 1.09 -21.18
C VAL A 66 21.10 -0.17 -20.67
N ASN A 67 20.49 -0.93 -19.76
CA ASN A 67 21.13 -2.06 -19.07
C ASN A 67 20.62 -3.42 -19.54
N LYS A 68 20.13 -3.52 -20.78
CA LYS A 68 19.58 -4.74 -21.37
C LYS A 68 20.53 -5.95 -21.24
N GLU A 69 21.85 -5.71 -21.31
CA GLU A 69 22.90 -6.73 -21.23
C GLU A 69 23.31 -7.10 -19.79
N TYR A 70 23.00 -6.25 -18.81
CA TYR A 70 23.39 -6.44 -17.40
C TYR A 70 22.29 -7.05 -16.52
N ILE A 71 21.10 -7.25 -17.09
CA ILE A 71 19.98 -7.89 -16.39
C ILE A 71 20.26 -9.39 -16.38
N LYS A 72 20.63 -9.91 -15.21
CA LYS A 72 20.89 -11.34 -15.01
C LYS A 72 19.59 -12.12 -15.21
N THR A 73 19.49 -12.78 -16.35
CA THR A 73 18.49 -13.82 -16.62
C THR A 73 19.04 -15.17 -16.19
N PHE A 74 18.33 -15.88 -15.33
CA PHE A 74 18.66 -17.22 -14.91
C PHE A 74 17.52 -18.15 -15.34
N ASN A 75 17.81 -19.15 -16.17
CA ASN A 75 16.80 -20.03 -16.78
C ASN A 75 15.62 -19.30 -17.47
N GLY A 76 15.89 -18.17 -18.14
CA GLY A 76 14.84 -17.35 -18.77
C GLY A 76 14.03 -16.49 -17.81
N GLU A 77 14.24 -16.62 -16.49
CA GLU A 77 13.64 -15.76 -15.47
C GLU A 77 14.56 -14.58 -15.15
N THR A 78 14.01 -13.37 -15.14
CA THR A 78 14.75 -12.20 -14.71
C THR A 78 14.76 -12.12 -13.18
N ILE A 79 15.88 -12.47 -12.57
CA ILE A 79 16.02 -12.53 -11.11
C ILE A 79 16.56 -11.20 -10.62
N VAL A 80 15.64 -10.33 -10.22
CA VAL A 80 15.98 -9.02 -9.63
C VAL A 80 15.53 -9.01 -8.18
N SER A 81 16.46 -8.66 -7.31
CA SER A 81 16.18 -8.53 -5.88
C SER A 81 15.40 -7.26 -5.57
N LYS A 82 14.74 -7.24 -4.41
CA LYS A 82 14.04 -6.06 -3.88
C LYS A 82 14.92 -4.80 -3.81
N LYS A 83 16.22 -4.97 -3.51
CA LYS A 83 17.19 -3.87 -3.45
C LYS A 83 17.46 -3.30 -4.83
N GLU A 84 17.62 -4.16 -5.82
CA GLU A 84 17.91 -3.76 -7.19
C GLU A 84 16.71 -3.09 -7.84
N ILE A 85 15.50 -3.65 -7.70
CA ILE A 85 14.31 -3.02 -8.29
C ILE A 85 14.02 -1.64 -7.68
N ALA A 86 14.23 -1.45 -6.38
CA ALA A 86 14.14 -0.14 -5.75
C ALA A 86 15.12 0.87 -6.38
N LYS A 87 16.35 0.43 -6.69
CA LYS A 87 17.37 1.24 -7.37
C LYS A 87 16.97 1.56 -8.80
N MET A 88 16.44 0.59 -9.55
CA MET A 88 15.96 0.77 -10.94
C MET A 88 14.80 1.78 -11.01
N LEU A 89 13.85 1.68 -10.07
CA LEU A 89 12.71 2.60 -9.95
C LEU A 89 13.11 3.98 -9.42
N LYS A 90 14.34 4.13 -8.88
CA LYS A 90 14.83 5.29 -8.12
C LYS A 90 13.91 5.66 -6.95
N ILE A 91 13.49 4.66 -6.17
CA ILE A 91 12.68 4.83 -4.96
C ILE A 91 13.38 4.22 -3.75
N SER A 92 12.97 4.62 -2.54
CA SER A 92 13.46 4.00 -1.32
C SER A 92 12.83 2.60 -1.11
N ARG A 93 13.54 1.70 -0.43
CA ARG A 93 12.98 0.36 -0.09
C ARG A 93 11.66 0.45 0.68
N PRO A 94 11.49 1.35 1.68
CA PRO A 94 10.21 1.53 2.35
C PRO A 94 9.07 1.93 1.40
N THR A 95 9.37 2.68 0.33
CA THR A 95 8.37 3.03 -0.69
C THR A 95 7.96 1.80 -1.49
N LEU A 96 8.92 0.94 -1.85
CA LEU A 96 8.64 -0.33 -2.51
C LEU A 96 7.85 -1.28 -1.61
N ASP A 97 8.20 -1.38 -0.33
CA ASP A 97 7.44 -2.13 0.69
C ASP A 97 5.99 -1.68 0.78
N LYS A 98 5.78 -0.36 0.81
CA LYS A 98 4.44 0.21 0.76
C LYS A 98 3.71 -0.20 -0.50
N TRP A 99 4.37 -0.22 -1.66
CA TRP A 99 3.72 -0.62 -2.91
C TRP A 99 3.34 -2.11 -2.95
N ILE A 100 4.13 -2.97 -2.31
CA ILE A 100 3.81 -4.39 -2.15
C ILE A 100 2.61 -4.56 -1.19
N ARG A 101 2.64 -3.88 -0.03
CA ARG A 101 1.55 -3.93 0.97
C ARG A 101 0.21 -3.43 0.41
N GLU A 102 0.25 -2.36 -0.38
CA GLU A 102 -0.91 -1.78 -1.05
C GLU A 102 -1.30 -2.54 -2.34
N LYS A 103 -0.62 -3.67 -2.64
CA LYS A 103 -0.85 -4.55 -3.79
C LYS A 103 -0.73 -3.85 -5.14
N PHE A 104 0.10 -2.81 -5.23
CA PHE A 104 0.41 -2.17 -6.51
C PHE A 104 1.40 -2.97 -7.34
N ILE A 105 2.35 -3.61 -6.66
CA ILE A 105 3.33 -4.52 -7.23
C ILE A 105 3.20 -5.86 -6.51
N THR A 106 3.32 -6.97 -7.25
CA THR A 106 3.42 -8.30 -6.65
C THR A 106 4.76 -8.93 -7.02
N PRO A 107 5.52 -9.46 -6.05
CA PRO A 107 6.66 -10.31 -6.36
C PRO A 107 6.19 -11.57 -7.08
N VAL A 108 7.08 -12.16 -7.86
CA VAL A 108 6.90 -13.48 -8.45
C VAL A 108 7.77 -14.45 -7.66
N GLN A 109 7.27 -15.64 -7.35
CA GLN A 109 8.13 -16.68 -6.79
C GLN A 109 8.88 -17.34 -7.94
N SER A 110 10.20 -17.30 -7.91
CA SER A 110 11.02 -18.03 -8.89
C SER A 110 11.04 -19.51 -8.55
N GLU A 111 10.65 -20.35 -9.50
CA GLU A 111 10.77 -21.80 -9.38
C GLU A 111 12.25 -22.23 -9.42
N ALA A 112 13.08 -21.48 -10.16
CA ALA A 112 14.51 -21.73 -10.32
C ALA A 112 15.35 -21.48 -9.05
N LEU A 113 14.90 -20.58 -8.16
CA LEU A 113 15.56 -20.29 -6.88
C LEU A 113 14.72 -20.71 -5.67
N SER A 114 14.14 -21.91 -5.71
CA SER A 114 13.52 -22.54 -4.54
C SER A 114 12.41 -21.67 -3.90
N LYS A 115 11.56 -21.02 -4.72
CA LYS A 115 10.48 -20.09 -4.31
C LYS A 115 10.95 -18.75 -3.74
N THR A 116 12.16 -18.30 -4.08
CA THR A 116 12.63 -16.95 -3.71
C THR A 116 11.79 -15.88 -4.42
N GLU A 117 11.43 -14.81 -3.69
CA GLU A 117 10.74 -13.66 -4.25
C GLU A 117 11.63 -12.88 -5.23
N THR A 118 11.24 -12.85 -6.49
CA THR A 118 11.88 -12.08 -7.55
C THR A 118 10.97 -10.97 -8.05
N PHE A 119 11.59 -9.93 -8.61
CA PHE A 119 10.91 -8.73 -9.06
C PHE A 119 11.19 -8.49 -10.56
N PRO A 120 10.56 -9.25 -11.48
CA PRO A 120 10.82 -9.10 -12.91
C PRO A 120 10.47 -7.68 -13.40
N PRO A 121 11.43 -6.90 -13.93
CA PRO A 121 11.21 -5.52 -14.35
C PRO A 121 10.06 -5.35 -15.36
N ASP A 122 9.92 -6.25 -16.34
CA ASP A 122 8.85 -6.18 -17.35
C ASP A 122 7.46 -6.36 -16.74
N LEU A 123 7.32 -7.28 -15.78
CA LEU A 123 6.06 -7.51 -15.09
C LEU A 123 5.69 -6.32 -14.21
N ILE A 124 6.69 -5.75 -13.53
CA ILE A 124 6.52 -4.55 -12.71
C ILE A 124 6.14 -3.35 -13.57
N LEU A 125 6.74 -3.20 -14.75
CA LEU A 125 6.37 -2.14 -15.70
C LEU A 125 4.89 -2.26 -16.10
N LYS A 126 4.43 -3.46 -16.47
CA LYS A 126 3.01 -3.72 -16.80
C LYS A 126 2.09 -3.41 -15.62
N GLN A 127 2.48 -3.78 -14.40
CA GLN A 127 1.70 -3.49 -13.19
C GLN A 127 1.60 -1.99 -12.93
N LEU A 128 2.71 -1.25 -13.02
CA LEU A 128 2.72 0.21 -12.86
C LEU A 128 1.89 0.90 -13.93
N GLN A 129 1.93 0.44 -15.18
CA GLN A 129 1.07 0.95 -16.27
C GLN A 129 -0.42 0.71 -15.99
N LYS A 130 -0.80 -0.48 -15.48
CA LYS A 130 -2.18 -0.75 -15.05
C LYS A 130 -2.62 0.19 -13.94
N GLN A 131 -1.74 0.49 -12.97
CA GLN A 131 -2.05 1.44 -11.89
C GLN A 131 -2.18 2.89 -12.40
N LYS A 132 -1.44 3.26 -13.45
CA LYS A 132 -1.59 4.55 -14.13
C LYS A 132 -2.97 4.68 -14.79
N ASN A 133 -3.50 3.62 -15.38
CA ASN A 133 -4.77 3.64 -16.10
C ASN A 133 -6.02 3.55 -15.19
N LYS A 134 -5.87 3.20 -13.91
CA LYS A 134 -6.94 3.22 -12.89
C LYS A 134 -7.22 4.62 -12.32
N LYS A 135 -6.81 5.67 -13.04
CA LYS A 135 -6.84 7.06 -12.58
C LYS A 135 -8.23 7.67 -12.61
#